data_AF-A0A841IVF7-F1
#
_entry.id   AF-A0A841IVF7-F1
#
_cell.length_a   1.000
_cell.length_b   1.000
_cell.length_c   1.000
_cell.angle_alpha   90.00
_cell.angle_beta   90.00
_cell.angle_gamma   90.00
#
_symmetry.space_group_name_H-M   'P 1'
#
loop_
_entity.id
_entity.type
_entity.pdbx_description
1 polymer ?
#
loop_
_entity_poly.entity_id
_entity_poly.type
_entity_poly.pdbx_seq_one_letter_code
_entity_poly.pdbx_strand_id
1 'polypeptide(L)'
;MPTNTLSPRYLPDASALAEALTGLGLSGRTAALVEQDPHLAGEALLDEADALRAAGAIQEALVLLDALIVHAPETEDRQYAAIGKLAILLEEQLFPLEAAHLVADLVASSVLEEGPAAALAPLLEEHGELDAALECYDIAVRGYLSAGVPEQAVLLLAVPLAGRARVRAALGLEPDFLDTAVHGLGTPEELMEELAAQVN
;
A
#
# COMPACT_ATOMS: atom_id res chain seq x y z
N MET A 1 -37.16 6.51 -26.48
CA MET A 1 -36.27 5.72 -25.60
C MET A 1 -34.97 6.50 -25.46
N PRO A 2 -34.64 7.01 -24.27
CA PRO A 2 -33.42 7.80 -24.08
C PRO A 2 -32.21 6.86 -24.19
N THR A 3 -31.32 7.19 -25.12
CA THR A 3 -29.97 6.63 -25.23
C THR A 3 -29.20 7.04 -23.98
N ASN A 4 -28.93 6.06 -23.12
CA ASN A 4 -28.07 6.21 -21.96
C ASN A 4 -26.62 6.35 -22.47
N THR A 5 -26.22 7.58 -22.77
CA THR A 5 -24.81 7.94 -22.97
C THR A 5 -24.12 7.83 -21.61
N LEU A 6 -23.50 6.68 -21.36
CA LEU A 6 -22.45 6.55 -20.36
C LEU A 6 -21.44 7.67 -20.64
N SER A 7 -21.34 8.61 -19.70
CA SER A 7 -20.29 9.62 -19.72
C SER A 7 -18.94 8.89 -19.76
N PRO A 8 -17.95 9.36 -20.54
CA PRO A 8 -16.63 8.78 -20.51
C PRO A 8 -16.10 8.97 -19.09
N ARG A 9 -16.07 7.90 -18.30
CA ARG A 9 -15.22 7.84 -17.11
C ARG A 9 -13.83 8.17 -17.64
N TYR A 10 -13.22 9.17 -17.04
CA TYR A 10 -11.86 9.62 -17.31
C TYR A 10 -10.98 8.38 -17.44
N LEU A 11 -10.61 8.01 -18.68
CA LEU A 11 -9.66 6.93 -18.91
C LEU A 11 -8.30 7.55 -18.58
N PRO A 12 -7.62 7.09 -17.52
CA PRO A 12 -6.25 7.50 -17.25
C PRO A 12 -5.36 7.17 -18.45
N ASP A 13 -4.30 7.94 -18.62
CA ASP A 13 -3.49 7.93 -19.84
C ASP A 13 -2.60 6.67 -19.92
N ALA A 14 -3.22 5.54 -20.28
CA ALA A 14 -2.55 4.27 -20.51
C ALA A 14 -1.44 4.39 -21.58
N SER A 15 -1.52 5.38 -22.47
CA SER A 15 -0.47 5.68 -23.45
C SER A 15 0.78 6.23 -22.76
N ALA A 16 0.63 7.14 -21.79
CA ALA A 16 1.76 7.68 -21.03
C ALA A 16 2.42 6.63 -20.14
N LEU A 17 1.65 5.73 -19.52
CA LEU A 17 2.20 4.59 -18.79
C LEU A 17 3.00 3.67 -19.74
N ALA A 18 2.46 3.33 -20.90
CA ALA A 18 3.14 2.50 -21.89
C ALA A 18 4.45 3.14 -22.43
N GLU A 19 4.48 4.46 -22.61
CA GLU A 19 5.69 5.19 -22.98
C GLU A 19 6.77 5.11 -21.90
N ALA A 20 6.40 5.27 -20.63
CA ALA A 20 7.34 5.13 -19.51
C ALA A 20 7.94 3.71 -19.43
N LEU A 21 7.10 2.68 -19.60
CA LEU A 21 7.55 1.27 -19.61
C LEU A 21 8.50 0.96 -20.76
N THR A 22 8.23 1.55 -21.93
CA THR A 22 9.12 1.41 -23.10
C THR A 22 10.48 2.08 -22.83
N GLY A 23 10.48 3.25 -22.19
CA GLY A 23 11.70 3.95 -21.78
C GLY A 23 12.57 3.15 -20.81
N LEU A 24 11.96 2.30 -19.97
CA LEU A 24 12.64 1.41 -19.02
C LEU A 24 13.09 0.08 -19.64
N GLY A 25 12.79 -0.17 -20.92
CA GLY A 25 13.09 -1.47 -21.54
C GLY A 25 12.24 -2.62 -21.01
N LEU A 26 11.17 -2.34 -20.26
CA LEU A 26 10.18 -3.31 -19.77
C LEU A 26 9.21 -3.75 -20.88
N SER A 27 9.69 -3.73 -22.13
CA SER A 27 8.92 -4.06 -23.33
C SER A 27 8.83 -5.58 -23.47
N GLY A 28 7.68 -6.13 -23.06
CA GLY A 28 7.43 -7.56 -23.11
C GLY A 28 6.08 -7.91 -22.51
N ARG A 29 6.09 -8.78 -21.49
CA ARG A 29 4.88 -9.30 -20.85
C ARG A 29 4.07 -8.21 -20.13
N THR A 30 4.76 -7.25 -19.52
CA THR A 30 4.15 -6.21 -18.67
C THR A 30 3.49 -5.11 -19.50
N ALA A 31 4.13 -4.66 -20.59
CA ALA A 31 3.49 -3.76 -21.56
C ALA A 31 2.26 -4.41 -22.23
N ALA A 32 2.32 -5.70 -22.56
CA ALA A 32 1.16 -6.43 -23.06
C ALA A 32 0.03 -6.56 -22.04
N LEU A 33 0.35 -6.65 -20.74
CA LEU A 33 -0.63 -6.69 -19.66
C LEU A 33 -1.34 -5.34 -19.49
N VAL A 34 -0.60 -4.22 -19.56
CA VAL A 34 -1.17 -2.86 -19.54
C VAL A 34 -2.16 -2.64 -20.70
N GLU A 35 -1.85 -3.18 -21.89
CA GLU A 35 -2.73 -3.05 -23.05
C GLU A 35 -3.97 -3.97 -22.98
N GLN A 36 -3.83 -5.16 -22.40
CA GLN A 36 -4.88 -6.19 -22.40
C GLN A 36 -5.82 -6.09 -21.21
N ASP A 37 -5.29 -5.80 -20.03
CA ASP A 37 -6.03 -5.65 -18.78
C ASP A 37 -5.38 -4.59 -17.87
N PRO A 38 -5.65 -3.29 -18.12
CA PRO A 38 -5.06 -2.20 -17.36
C PRO A 38 -5.30 -2.29 -15.84
N HIS A 39 -6.39 -2.93 -15.42
CA HIS A 39 -6.74 -3.07 -14.00
C HIS A 39 -5.85 -4.09 -13.28
N LEU A 40 -5.44 -5.16 -13.98
CA LEU A 40 -4.48 -6.14 -13.44
C LEU A 40 -3.03 -5.70 -13.64
N ALA A 41 -2.80 -4.62 -14.39
CA ALA A 41 -1.46 -4.15 -14.68
C ALA A 41 -0.80 -3.43 -13.50
N GLY A 42 -1.57 -2.78 -12.63
CA GLY A 42 -1.04 -2.07 -11.46
C GLY A 42 -0.25 -2.99 -10.53
N GLU A 43 -0.89 -4.07 -10.05
CA GLU A 43 -0.27 -5.08 -9.19
C GLU A 43 0.99 -5.69 -9.83
N ALA A 44 0.91 -6.11 -11.10
CA ALA A 44 2.05 -6.69 -11.80
C ALA A 44 3.23 -5.70 -11.98
N LEU A 45 2.94 -4.40 -12.10
CA LEU A 45 3.96 -3.35 -12.20
C LEU A 45 4.56 -3.00 -10.83
N LEU A 46 3.77 -3.11 -9.75
CA LEU A 46 4.28 -3.00 -8.38
C LEU A 46 5.24 -4.16 -8.06
N ASP A 47 4.86 -5.39 -8.41
CA ASP A 47 5.73 -6.58 -8.27
C ASP A 47 7.04 -6.43 -9.06
N GLU A 48 6.99 -5.86 -10.26
CA GLU A 48 8.18 -5.57 -11.07
C GLU A 48 9.07 -4.50 -10.42
N ALA A 49 8.48 -3.45 -9.83
CA ALA A 49 9.24 -2.45 -9.09
C ALA A 49 9.97 -3.06 -7.88
N ASP A 50 9.32 -3.97 -7.16
CA ASP A 50 9.94 -4.71 -6.05
C ASP A 50 11.05 -5.64 -6.54
N ALA A 51 10.87 -6.31 -7.69
CA ALA A 51 11.90 -7.14 -8.30
C ALA A 51 13.13 -6.31 -8.72
N LEU A 52 12.93 -5.13 -9.31
CA LEU A 52 14.01 -4.20 -9.67
C LEU A 52 14.77 -3.74 -8.42
N ARG A 53 14.04 -3.37 -7.37
CA ARG A 53 14.62 -2.99 -6.07
C ARG A 53 15.46 -4.13 -5.49
N ALA A 54 14.93 -5.35 -5.44
CA ALA A 54 15.64 -6.52 -4.94
C ALA A 54 16.90 -6.88 -5.75
N ALA A 55 16.91 -6.54 -7.05
CA ALA A 55 18.08 -6.68 -7.91
C ALA A 55 19.10 -5.53 -7.79
N GLY A 56 18.82 -4.52 -6.96
CA GLY A 56 19.66 -3.32 -6.79
C GLY A 56 19.50 -2.27 -7.91
N ALA A 57 18.52 -2.44 -8.80
CA ALA A 57 18.17 -1.48 -9.86
C ALA A 57 17.25 -0.38 -9.29
N ILE A 58 17.76 0.33 -8.28
CA ILE A 58 16.99 1.30 -7.48
C ILE A 58 16.43 2.44 -8.33
N GLN A 59 17.21 2.96 -9.29
CA GLN A 59 16.77 4.08 -10.10
C GLN A 59 15.64 3.68 -11.05
N GLU A 60 15.73 2.48 -11.63
CA GLU A 60 14.71 1.91 -12.49
C GLU A 60 13.40 1.65 -11.72
N ALA A 61 13.49 1.11 -10.50
CA ALA A 61 12.34 0.95 -9.61
C ALA A 61 11.67 2.29 -9.31
N LEU A 62 12.45 3.33 -8.97
CA LEU A 62 11.91 4.67 -8.68
C LEU A 62 11.21 5.28 -9.89
N VAL A 63 11.77 5.13 -11.11
CA VAL A 63 11.13 5.65 -12.33
C VAL A 63 9.82 4.91 -12.62
N LEU A 64 9.77 3.60 -12.39
CA LEU A 64 8.55 2.82 -12.56
C LEU A 64 7.46 3.25 -11.56
N LEU A 65 7.83 3.42 -10.29
CA LEU A 65 6.90 3.86 -9.25
C LEU A 65 6.39 5.28 -9.53
N ASP A 66 7.25 6.19 -10.00
CA ASP A 66 6.82 7.53 -10.43
C ASP A 66 5.82 7.47 -11.59
N ALA A 67 6.02 6.57 -12.55
CA ALA A 67 5.07 6.37 -13.64
C ALA A 67 3.72 5.86 -13.12
N LEU A 68 3.72 4.93 -12.16
CA LEU A 68 2.50 4.40 -11.55
C LEU A 68 1.75 5.47 -10.74
N ILE A 69 2.44 6.26 -9.92
CA ILE A 69 1.84 7.34 -9.12
C ILE A 69 1.04 8.29 -10.02
N VAL A 70 1.59 8.63 -11.19
CA VAL A 70 0.97 9.59 -12.12
C VAL A 70 -0.12 8.93 -12.98
N HIS A 71 0.12 7.72 -13.47
CA HIS A 71 -0.64 7.16 -14.60
C HIS A 71 -1.46 5.90 -14.28
N ALA A 72 -1.26 5.25 -13.14
CA ALA A 72 -1.99 4.02 -12.83
C ALA A 72 -3.51 4.25 -12.84
N PRO A 73 -4.31 3.29 -13.31
CA PRO A 73 -5.73 3.51 -13.50
C PRO A 73 -6.50 3.57 -12.19
N GLU A 74 -6.16 2.68 -11.27
CA GLU A 74 -6.79 2.61 -9.96
C GLU A 74 -6.10 3.53 -8.96
N THR A 75 -6.91 4.10 -8.06
CA THR A 75 -6.39 4.99 -7.01
C THR A 75 -5.52 4.21 -6.03
N GLU A 76 -5.93 2.99 -5.69
CA GLU A 76 -5.19 2.09 -4.80
C GLU A 76 -3.77 1.81 -5.32
N ASP A 77 -3.61 1.49 -6.61
CA ASP A 77 -2.30 1.26 -7.24
C ASP A 77 -1.37 2.48 -7.12
N ARG A 78 -1.91 3.69 -7.31
CA ARG A 78 -1.14 4.93 -7.14
C ARG A 78 -0.66 5.10 -5.71
N GLN A 79 -1.50 4.74 -4.74
CA GLN A 79 -1.18 4.82 -3.31
C GLN A 79 -0.09 3.80 -2.95
N TYR A 80 -0.21 2.55 -3.42
CA TYR A 80 0.84 1.54 -3.23
C TYR A 80 2.15 1.95 -3.90
N ALA A 81 2.11 2.53 -5.11
CA ALA A 81 3.31 3.03 -5.78
C ALA A 81 4.00 4.15 -4.98
N ALA A 82 3.23 5.08 -4.41
CA ALA A 82 3.74 6.12 -3.52
C ALA A 82 4.37 5.52 -2.25
N ILE A 83 3.74 4.51 -1.64
CA ILE A 83 4.28 3.83 -0.44
C ILE A 83 5.57 3.07 -0.78
N GLY A 84 5.61 2.35 -1.91
CA GLY A 84 6.80 1.65 -2.39
C GLY A 84 7.96 2.61 -2.66
N LYS A 85 7.67 3.76 -3.28
CA LYS A 85 8.66 4.83 -3.47
C LYS A 85 9.16 5.37 -2.14
N LEU A 86 8.26 5.65 -1.20
CA LEU A 86 8.62 6.12 0.13
C LEU A 86 9.55 5.13 0.85
N ALA A 87 9.24 3.83 0.80
CA ALA A 87 10.08 2.79 1.40
C ALA A 87 11.51 2.81 0.85
N ILE A 88 11.67 2.89 -0.48
CA ILE A 88 12.99 3.00 -1.12
C ILE A 88 13.72 4.26 -0.65
N LEU A 89 13.05 5.42 -0.65
CA LEU A 89 13.68 6.68 -0.25
C LEU A 89 14.18 6.65 1.20
N LEU A 90 13.39 6.06 2.11
CA LEU A 90 13.72 5.96 3.51
C LEU A 90 14.88 4.99 3.76
N GLU A 91 14.81 3.78 3.21
CA GLU A 91 15.84 2.75 3.40
C GLU A 91 17.20 3.13 2.80
N GLU A 92 17.18 3.68 1.58
CA GLU A 92 18.40 4.12 0.88
C GLU A 92 18.86 5.51 1.33
N GLN A 93 18.12 6.17 2.24
CA GLN A 93 18.37 7.53 2.74
C GLN A 93 18.50 8.56 1.62
N LEU A 94 17.66 8.42 0.59
CA LEU A 94 17.63 9.26 -0.59
C LEU A 94 16.59 10.37 -0.44
N PHE A 95 16.92 11.56 -0.93
CA PHE A 95 16.00 12.69 -1.08
C PHE A 95 15.06 12.91 0.12
N PRO A 96 15.59 13.21 1.33
CA PRO A 96 14.79 13.25 2.56
C PRO A 96 13.62 14.25 2.53
N LEU A 97 13.76 15.35 1.77
CA LEU A 97 12.67 16.30 1.59
C LEU A 97 11.53 15.71 0.74
N GLU A 98 11.86 14.91 -0.25
CA GLU A 98 10.87 14.22 -1.09
C GLU A 98 10.14 13.14 -0.30
N ALA A 99 10.86 12.35 0.49
CA ALA A 99 10.25 11.39 1.41
C ALA A 99 9.28 12.08 2.38
N ALA A 100 9.68 13.21 2.98
CA ALA A 100 8.83 13.97 3.89
C ALA A 100 7.57 14.54 3.19
N HIS A 101 7.69 15.03 1.95
CA HIS A 101 6.53 15.47 1.18
C HIS A 101 5.60 14.30 0.86
N LEU A 102 6.15 13.14 0.49
CA LEU A 102 5.36 11.96 0.16
C LEU A 102 4.58 11.44 1.37
N VAL A 103 5.19 11.44 2.56
CA VAL A 103 4.49 11.17 3.83
C VAL A 103 3.36 12.17 4.04
N ALA A 104 3.64 13.47 3.92
CA ALA A 104 2.64 14.50 4.13
C ALA A 104 1.45 14.37 3.16
N ASP A 105 1.71 14.07 1.88
CA ASP A 105 0.68 13.88 0.86
C ASP A 105 -0.17 12.63 1.13
N LEU A 106 0.46 11.51 1.52
CA LEU A 106 -0.22 10.26 1.84
C LEU A 106 -1.10 10.39 3.09
N VAL A 107 -0.59 11.01 4.16
CA VAL A 107 -1.32 11.20 5.42
C VAL A 107 -2.45 12.24 5.26
N ALA A 108 -2.21 13.32 4.51
CA ALA A 108 -3.25 14.33 4.26
C ALA A 108 -4.36 13.83 3.31
N SER A 109 -4.14 12.71 2.63
CA SER A 109 -5.12 12.12 1.72
C SER A 109 -6.33 11.60 2.50
N SER A 110 -7.46 12.32 2.43
CA SER A 110 -8.74 11.88 2.99
C SER A 110 -9.35 10.65 2.29
N VAL A 111 -8.61 10.06 1.35
CA VAL A 111 -9.02 8.95 0.48
C VAL A 111 -8.05 7.77 0.52
N LEU A 112 -7.14 7.73 1.51
CA LEU A 112 -6.30 6.56 1.72
C LEU A 112 -7.16 5.30 1.91
N GLU A 113 -6.90 4.28 1.10
CA GLU A 113 -7.64 3.02 1.13
C GLU A 113 -7.13 2.11 2.24
N GLU A 114 -7.94 1.13 2.66
CA GLU A 114 -7.64 0.30 3.84
C GLU A 114 -6.36 -0.52 3.67
N GLY A 115 -6.13 -1.06 2.46
CA GLY A 115 -4.91 -1.80 2.11
C GLY A 115 -3.65 -0.92 2.12
N PRO A 116 -3.61 0.20 1.36
CA PRO A 116 -2.51 1.16 1.41
C PRO A 116 -2.25 1.70 2.82
N ALA A 117 -3.28 1.95 3.62
CA ALA A 117 -3.11 2.36 5.01
C ALA A 117 -2.42 1.27 5.86
N ALA A 118 -2.79 0.01 5.65
CA ALA A 118 -2.13 -1.13 6.31
C ALA A 118 -0.66 -1.27 5.91
N ALA A 119 -0.29 -0.91 4.68
CA ALA A 119 1.08 -0.93 4.20
C ALA A 119 1.91 0.28 4.65
N LEU A 120 1.31 1.47 4.75
CA LEU A 120 1.98 2.69 5.18
C LEU A 120 2.25 2.73 6.69
N ALA A 121 1.33 2.20 7.50
CA ALA A 121 1.41 2.31 8.95
C ALA A 121 2.70 1.72 9.58
N PRO A 122 3.17 0.51 9.20
CA PRO A 122 4.43 -0.03 9.71
C PRO A 122 5.64 0.82 9.34
N LEU A 123 5.64 1.40 8.13
CA LEU A 123 6.75 2.25 7.66
C LEU A 123 6.85 3.53 8.50
N LEU A 124 5.71 4.14 8.84
CA LEU A 124 5.64 5.29 9.74
C LEU A 124 6.02 4.92 11.19
N GLU A 125 5.57 3.76 11.68
CA GLU A 125 5.94 3.23 13.01
C GLU A 125 7.46 3.08 13.13
N GLU A 126 8.11 2.45 12.16
CA GLU A 126 9.57 2.23 12.14
C GLU A 126 10.37 3.53 12.16
N HIS A 127 9.82 4.58 11.55
CA HIS A 127 10.46 5.90 11.48
C HIS A 127 10.05 6.85 12.62
N GLY A 128 9.25 6.36 13.59
CA GLY A 128 8.89 7.10 14.80
C GLY A 128 7.72 8.08 14.64
N GLU A 129 7.04 8.07 13.49
CA GLU A 129 5.86 8.91 13.21
C GLU A 129 4.59 8.26 13.80
N LEU A 130 4.60 8.05 15.12
CA LEU A 130 3.62 7.21 15.82
C LEU A 130 2.17 7.70 15.70
N ASP A 131 1.93 9.02 15.74
CA ASP A 131 0.58 9.57 15.58
C ASP A 131 0.01 9.27 14.18
N ALA A 132 0.82 9.47 13.13
CA ALA A 132 0.42 9.20 11.75
C ALA A 132 0.30 7.69 11.48
N ALA A 133 1.17 6.87 12.08
CA ALA A 133 1.08 5.42 12.04
C ALA A 133 -0.25 4.93 12.65
N LEU A 134 -0.65 5.51 13.80
CA LEU A 134 -1.92 5.17 14.44
C LEU A 134 -3.12 5.54 13.55
N GLU A 135 -3.11 6.72 12.94
CA GLU A 135 -4.17 7.13 12.01
C GLU A 135 -4.29 6.15 10.82
N CYS A 136 -3.16 5.72 10.25
CA CYS A 136 -3.15 4.74 9.17
C CYS A 136 -3.66 3.36 9.64
N TYR A 137 -3.27 2.90 10.83
CA TYR A 137 -3.81 1.67 11.39
C TYR A 137 -5.32 1.75 11.66
N ASP A 138 -5.82 2.88 12.15
CA ASP A 138 -7.26 3.12 12.33
C ASP A 138 -8.01 3.09 10.99
N ILE A 139 -7.44 3.66 9.92
CA ILE A 139 -8.00 3.57 8.56
C ILE A 139 -8.03 2.11 8.08
N ALA A 140 -6.93 1.37 8.26
CA ALA A 140 -6.81 -0.03 7.84
C ALA A 140 -7.87 -0.95 8.47
N VAL A 141 -8.33 -0.62 9.69
CA VAL A 141 -9.34 -1.42 10.41
C VAL A 141 -10.70 -0.74 10.48
N ARG A 142 -10.92 0.36 9.74
CA ARG A 142 -12.10 1.23 9.91
C ARG A 142 -13.44 0.51 9.75
N GLY A 143 -13.50 -0.48 8.83
CA GLY A 143 -14.69 -1.30 8.61
C GLY A 143 -15.12 -2.11 9.84
N TYR A 144 -14.22 -2.30 10.80
CA TYR A 144 -14.38 -3.17 11.96
C TYR A 144 -14.50 -2.41 13.29
N LEU A 145 -14.24 -1.08 13.28
CA LEU A 145 -14.34 -0.21 14.46
C LEU A 145 -15.73 -0.20 15.12
N SER A 146 -16.79 -0.54 14.39
CA SER A 146 -18.17 -0.57 14.91
C SER A 146 -18.84 -1.94 14.85
N ALA A 147 -18.36 -2.84 13.98
CA ALA A 147 -18.98 -4.14 13.73
C ALA A 147 -18.33 -5.28 14.52
N GLY A 148 -17.13 -5.05 15.08
CA GLY A 148 -16.26 -6.12 15.57
C GLY A 148 -15.55 -6.84 14.43
N VAL A 149 -14.54 -7.65 14.75
CA VAL A 149 -13.76 -8.40 13.78
C VAL A 149 -14.38 -9.78 13.57
N PRO A 150 -14.90 -10.11 12.38
CA PRO A 150 -15.39 -11.45 12.10
C PRO A 150 -14.21 -12.42 12.00
N GLU A 151 -14.41 -13.68 12.43
CA GLU A 151 -13.36 -14.70 12.50
C GLU A 151 -12.59 -14.86 11.18
N GLN A 152 -13.29 -14.78 10.04
CA GLN A 152 -12.67 -14.88 8.72
C GLN A 152 -11.78 -13.68 8.32
N ALA A 153 -11.93 -12.52 8.96
CA ALA A 153 -11.11 -11.34 8.69
C ALA A 153 -9.91 -11.22 9.63
N VAL A 154 -9.85 -12.07 10.66
CA VAL A 154 -8.84 -12.02 11.71
C VAL A 154 -7.42 -12.10 11.15
N LEU A 155 -7.16 -13.05 10.24
CA LEU A 155 -5.82 -13.21 9.65
C LEU A 155 -5.42 -12.02 8.78
N LEU A 156 -6.36 -11.46 8.02
CA LEU A 156 -6.11 -10.29 7.18
C LEU A 156 -5.82 -9.02 8.01
N LEU A 157 -6.41 -8.94 9.21
CA LEU A 157 -6.28 -7.78 10.10
C LEU A 157 -5.24 -8.00 11.21
N ALA A 158 -4.62 -9.17 11.29
CA ALA A 158 -3.68 -9.51 12.35
C ALA A 158 -2.55 -8.48 12.45
N VAL A 159 -1.93 -8.15 11.32
CA VAL A 159 -0.83 -7.19 11.25
C VAL A 159 -1.31 -5.76 11.59
N PRO A 160 -2.36 -5.21 10.95
CA PRO A 160 -2.89 -3.89 11.32
C PRO A 160 -3.30 -3.76 12.79
N LEU A 161 -4.02 -4.75 13.34
CA LEU A 161 -4.50 -4.70 14.72
C LEU A 161 -3.35 -4.81 15.72
N ALA A 162 -2.36 -5.68 15.46
CA ALA A 162 -1.19 -5.80 16.32
C ALA A 162 -0.34 -4.51 16.29
N GLY A 163 -0.13 -3.94 15.11
CA GLY A 163 0.57 -2.66 14.96
C GLY A 163 -0.14 -1.52 15.68
N ARG A 164 -1.45 -1.43 15.51
CA ARG A 164 -2.30 -0.48 16.25
C ARG A 164 -2.12 -0.59 17.76
N ALA A 165 -2.22 -1.80 18.31
CA ALA A 165 -2.09 -2.03 19.74
C ALA A 165 -0.71 -1.61 20.27
N ARG A 166 0.36 -1.91 19.52
CA ARG A 166 1.73 -1.48 19.86
C ARG A 166 1.86 0.05 19.85
N VAL A 167 1.40 0.70 18.78
CA VAL A 167 1.51 2.17 18.63
C VAL A 167 0.71 2.89 19.71
N ARG A 168 -0.52 2.43 20.02
CA ARG A 168 -1.32 2.97 21.13
C ARG A 168 -0.60 2.86 22.47
N ALA A 169 -0.02 1.69 22.76
CA ALA A 169 0.77 1.50 23.98
C ALA A 169 2.00 2.43 24.03
N ALA A 170 2.70 2.62 22.90
CA ALA A 170 3.83 3.52 22.79
C ALA A 170 3.43 5.00 23.01
N LEU A 171 2.21 5.39 22.60
CA LEU A 171 1.62 6.70 22.84
C LEU A 171 1.00 6.85 24.25
N GLY A 172 1.01 5.80 25.06
CA GLY A 172 0.41 5.81 26.41
C GLY A 172 -1.11 5.82 26.42
N LEU A 173 -1.75 5.37 25.33
CA LEU A 173 -3.19 5.22 25.22
C LEU A 173 -3.64 3.89 25.82
N GLU A 174 -4.79 3.88 26.49
CA GLU A 174 -5.40 2.66 27.02
C GLU A 174 -5.86 1.74 25.87
N PRO A 175 -5.64 0.42 25.94
CA PRO A 175 -6.14 -0.53 24.95
C PRO A 175 -7.67 -0.46 24.82
N ASP A 176 -8.18 -0.56 23.59
CA ASP A 176 -9.61 -0.72 23.32
C ASP A 176 -9.98 -2.15 22.89
N PHE A 177 -11.24 -2.35 22.51
CA PHE A 177 -11.74 -3.67 22.19
C PHE A 177 -11.02 -4.30 20.97
N LEU A 178 -10.56 -3.52 20.00
CA LEU A 178 -9.81 -4.03 18.84
C LEU A 178 -8.41 -4.46 19.25
N ASP A 179 -7.76 -3.69 20.13
CA ASP A 179 -6.44 -4.06 20.66
C ASP A 179 -6.52 -5.39 21.42
N THR A 180 -7.61 -5.61 22.17
CA THR A 180 -7.82 -6.86 22.91
C THR A 180 -8.20 -8.04 22.01
N ALA A 181 -8.75 -7.80 20.82
CA ALA A 181 -9.09 -8.88 19.88
C ALA A 181 -7.84 -9.62 19.37
N VAL A 182 -6.68 -8.97 19.39
CA VAL A 182 -5.39 -9.56 18.97
C VAL A 182 -4.79 -10.46 20.04
N HIS A 183 -5.07 -10.22 21.32
CA HIS A 183 -4.49 -11.01 22.42
C HIS A 183 -4.92 -12.48 22.42
N GLY A 184 -5.92 -12.86 21.61
CA GLY A 184 -6.31 -14.25 21.39
C GLY A 184 -5.59 -14.95 20.22
N LEU A 185 -4.76 -14.24 19.45
CA LEU A 185 -4.23 -14.69 18.15
C LEU A 185 -2.76 -15.09 18.16
N GLY A 186 -2.02 -14.80 19.24
CA GLY A 186 -0.57 -14.96 19.26
C GLY A 186 0.17 -13.72 18.77
N THR A 187 1.50 -13.78 18.76
CA THR A 187 2.37 -12.71 18.24
C THR A 187 2.27 -12.60 16.71
N PRO A 188 2.58 -11.44 16.11
CA PRO A 188 2.66 -11.30 14.65
C PRO A 188 3.59 -12.33 14.00
N GLU A 189 4.72 -12.66 14.63
CA GLU A 189 5.61 -13.72 14.14
C GLU A 189 4.95 -15.10 14.16
N GLU A 190 4.25 -15.46 15.24
CA GLU A 190 3.51 -16.73 15.33
C GLU A 190 2.39 -16.81 14.29
N LEU A 191 1.68 -15.70 14.04
CA LEU A 191 0.62 -15.62 13.04
C LEU A 191 1.15 -15.73 11.61
N MET A 192 2.29 -15.08 11.32
CA MET A 192 2.94 -15.18 10.01
C MET A 192 3.54 -16.57 9.78
N GLU A 193 4.07 -17.22 10.82
CA GLU A 193 4.57 -18.60 10.75
C GLU A 193 3.41 -19.60 10.54
N GLU A 194 2.28 -19.40 11.20
CA GLU A 194 1.07 -20.21 11.03
C GLU A 194 0.43 -20.02 9.64
N LEU A 195 0.42 -18.79 9.10
CA LEU A 195 0.03 -18.50 7.72
C LEU A 195 0.97 -19.16 6.71
N ALA A 196 2.29 -19.07 6.90
CA ALA A 196 3.26 -19.74 6.03
C ALA A 196 3.13 -21.28 6.07
N ALA A 197 2.66 -21.83 7.20
CA ALA A 197 2.40 -23.26 7.36
C ALA A 197 1.09 -23.74 6.69
N GLN A 198 0.10 -22.86 6.47
CA GLN A 198 -1.16 -23.22 5.82
C GLN A 198 -1.11 -23.19 4.28
N VAL A 199 -0.07 -22.57 3.70
CA VAL A 199 0.11 -22.43 2.23
C VAL A 199 1.04 -23.53 1.67
N ASN A 200 1.56 -24.44 2.50
CA ASN A 200 2.31 -25.64 2.11
C ASN A 200 1.50 -26.93 2.26
#